data_AF-A0A3C0NLZ4-F1
#
_entry.id   AF-A0A3C0NLZ4-F1
#
_cell.length_a   1.000
_cell.length_b   1.000
_cell.length_c   1.000
_cell.angle_alpha   90.00
_cell.angle_beta   90.00
_cell.angle_gamma   90.00
#
_symmetry.space_group_name_H-M   'P 1'
#
loop_
_entity.id
_entity.type
_entity.pdbx_description
1 polymer ?
#
loop_
_entity_poly.entity_id
_entity_poly.type
_entity_poly.pdbx_seq_one_letter_code
_entity_poly.pdbx_strand_id
1 'polypeptide(L)'
;MRREKIKIDENGISLEGRWKRGFLSMIFSRTGLVILFLLIQAAVTLVMWVYFGELVTKYFVGGQTLFVFIVLIYMLNDGKDPNYKLAWMLFIVAAPFFGVLLYLWMQADVGNRVVRTRLHAIDEQNRAHMPQNEAVLSALGSSQRDSASLARYIYRTVHYPVHDATAVRYFPLGEKAFEEMLCQLERA
;
A
#
# COMPACT_ATOMS: atom_id res chain seq x y z
N MET A 1 -21.93 -21.24 -16.17
CA MET A 1 -21.36 -21.41 -17.52
C MET A 1 -21.70 -20.19 -18.37
N ARG A 2 -20.77 -19.24 -18.55
CA ARG A 2 -20.88 -18.21 -19.58
C ARG A 2 -19.52 -18.16 -20.26
N ARG A 3 -19.42 -18.76 -21.45
CA ARG A 3 -18.20 -18.78 -22.26
C ARG A 3 -18.02 -17.38 -22.86
N GLU A 4 -17.19 -16.57 -22.22
CA GLU A 4 -16.69 -15.34 -22.83
C GLU A 4 -15.60 -15.73 -23.82
N LYS A 5 -15.78 -15.34 -25.09
CA LYS A 5 -14.87 -15.73 -26.18
C LYS A 5 -13.56 -14.96 -26.02
N ILE A 6 -12.52 -15.65 -25.59
CA ILE A 6 -11.14 -15.17 -25.65
C ILE A 6 -10.70 -15.28 -27.12
N LYS A 7 -10.53 -14.14 -27.80
CA LYS A 7 -9.80 -14.07 -29.07
C LYS A 7 -8.34 -13.78 -28.76
N ILE A 8 -7.45 -14.65 -29.22
CA ILE A 8 -6.00 -14.48 -29.13
C ILE A 8 -5.57 -13.87 -30.46
N ASP A 9 -4.91 -12.71 -30.41
CA ASP A 9 -4.29 -12.02 -31.55
C ASP A 9 -2.77 -11.98 -31.32
N GLU A 10 -1.99 -11.96 -32.40
CA GLU A 10 -0.54 -12.23 -32.42
C GLU A 10 0.32 -11.10 -31.80
N ASN A 11 -0.28 -9.97 -31.38
CA ASN A 11 0.44 -8.80 -30.83
C ASN A 11 -0.06 -8.33 -29.45
N GLY A 12 -0.47 -9.28 -28.60
CA GLY A 12 -0.71 -8.98 -27.18
C GLY A 12 -2.12 -8.49 -26.86
N ILE A 13 -2.46 -8.65 -25.58
CA ILE A 13 -3.82 -8.63 -25.02
C ILE A 13 -4.46 -7.24 -25.15
N SER A 14 -5.28 -7.01 -26.18
CA SER A 14 -6.07 -5.78 -26.30
C SER A 14 -7.31 -5.85 -25.39
N LEU A 15 -7.25 -5.22 -24.22
CA LEU A 15 -8.39 -5.05 -23.31
C LEU A 15 -9.27 -3.86 -23.76
N GLU A 16 -10.03 -4.04 -24.84
CA GLU A 16 -11.05 -3.06 -25.22
C GLU A 16 -12.32 -3.19 -24.36
N GLY A 17 -12.76 -2.06 -23.79
CA GLY A 17 -14.14 -1.89 -23.34
C GLY A 17 -14.40 -1.80 -21.82
N ARG A 18 -13.71 -0.92 -21.08
CA ARG A 18 -14.06 -0.62 -19.66
C ARG A 18 -14.39 0.84 -19.32
N TRP A 19 -14.68 1.69 -20.31
CA TRP A 19 -14.89 3.12 -20.05
C TRP A 19 -16.17 3.46 -19.27
N LYS A 20 -17.29 2.76 -19.51
CA LYS A 20 -18.59 3.12 -18.90
C LYS A 20 -18.78 2.65 -17.44
N ARG A 21 -17.91 1.78 -16.92
CA ARG A 21 -17.94 1.37 -15.49
C ARG A 21 -16.98 2.17 -14.61
N GLY A 22 -16.08 2.97 -15.21
CA GLY A 22 -15.07 3.75 -14.50
C GLY A 22 -15.63 4.85 -13.61
N PHE A 23 -16.64 5.61 -14.08
CA PHE A 23 -17.21 6.74 -13.34
C PHE A 23 -17.99 6.30 -12.09
N LEU A 24 -18.84 5.27 -12.20
CA LEU A 24 -19.51 4.69 -11.03
C LEU A 24 -18.51 3.98 -10.11
N SER A 25 -17.51 3.26 -10.65
CA SER A 25 -16.47 2.66 -9.81
C SER A 25 -15.56 3.69 -9.16
N MET A 26 -15.42 4.90 -9.72
CA MET A 26 -14.62 5.99 -9.16
C MET A 26 -15.36 6.64 -7.99
N ILE A 27 -16.67 6.88 -8.13
CA ILE A 27 -17.58 7.30 -7.03
C ILE A 27 -17.67 6.21 -5.94
N PHE A 28 -17.66 4.93 -6.32
CA PHE A 28 -17.58 3.79 -5.37
C PHE A 28 -16.15 3.41 -4.94
N SER A 29 -15.12 4.15 -5.36
CA SER A 29 -13.74 3.94 -4.90
C SER A 29 -13.34 4.97 -3.86
N ARG A 30 -12.21 4.69 -3.22
CA ARG A 30 -11.56 5.54 -2.22
C ARG A 30 -11.46 7.02 -2.64
N THR A 31 -11.28 7.32 -3.93
CA THR A 31 -11.17 8.70 -4.45
C THR A 31 -12.53 9.41 -4.56
N GLY A 32 -13.59 8.67 -4.85
CA GLY A 32 -14.95 9.23 -4.95
C GLY A 32 -15.48 9.73 -3.61
N LEU A 33 -15.20 8.99 -2.55
CA LEU A 33 -15.54 9.38 -1.18
C LEU A 33 -14.82 10.68 -0.79
N VAL A 34 -13.54 10.81 -1.15
CA VAL A 34 -12.73 12.03 -0.91
C VAL A 34 -13.36 13.25 -1.63
N ILE A 35 -13.68 13.13 -2.92
CA ILE A 35 -14.31 14.22 -3.70
C ILE A 35 -15.68 14.57 -3.12
N LEU A 36 -16.48 13.57 -2.74
CA LEU A 36 -17.79 13.78 -2.13
C LEU A 36 -17.69 14.58 -0.82
N PHE A 37 -16.76 14.22 0.08
CA PHE A 37 -16.56 14.95 1.33
C PHE A 37 -16.07 16.38 1.11
N LEU A 38 -15.23 16.62 0.11
CA LEU A 38 -14.77 17.96 -0.25
C LEU A 38 -15.91 18.84 -0.76
N LEU A 39 -16.78 18.28 -1.62
CA LEU A 39 -17.98 18.97 -2.10
C LEU A 39 -18.95 19.28 -0.96
N ILE A 40 -19.16 18.33 -0.04
CA ILE A 40 -20.00 18.55 1.15
C ILE A 40 -19.42 19.67 2.02
N GLN A 41 -18.11 19.67 2.28
CA GLN A 41 -17.47 20.72 3.05
C GLN A 41 -17.67 22.10 2.40
N ALA A 42 -17.42 22.23 1.10
CA ALA A 42 -17.60 23.48 0.37
C ALA A 42 -19.07 23.95 0.38
N ALA A 43 -20.01 23.02 0.20
CA ALA A 43 -21.44 23.32 0.25
C ALA A 43 -21.87 23.80 1.64
N VAL A 44 -21.44 23.14 2.71
CA VAL A 44 -21.76 23.55 4.09
C VAL A 44 -21.21 24.95 4.37
N THR A 45 -19.96 25.24 4.01
CA THR A 45 -19.38 26.57 4.19
C THR A 45 -20.15 27.64 3.40
N LEU A 46 -20.53 27.36 2.15
CA LEU A 46 -21.26 28.31 1.31
C LEU A 46 -22.68 28.54 1.84
N VAL A 47 -23.39 27.49 2.24
CA VAL A 47 -24.73 27.60 2.85
C VAL A 47 -24.66 28.40 4.16
N MET A 48 -23.66 28.15 5.00
CA MET A 48 -23.45 28.94 6.23
C MET A 48 -23.08 30.39 5.94
N TRP A 49 -22.41 30.69 4.83
CA TRP A 49 -22.10 32.05 4.42
C TRP A 49 -23.34 32.80 3.92
N VAL A 50 -24.21 32.13 3.16
CA VAL A 50 -25.36 32.78 2.49
C VAL A 50 -26.59 32.88 3.39
N TYR A 51 -26.89 31.86 4.19
CA TYR A 51 -28.16 31.76 4.93
C TYR A 51 -28.07 32.17 6.40
N PHE A 52 -26.88 32.17 6.99
CA PHE A 52 -26.70 32.46 8.40
C PHE A 52 -26.01 33.80 8.59
N GLY A 53 -26.58 34.66 9.44
CA GLY A 53 -26.03 35.99 9.74
C GLY A 53 -24.71 35.94 10.52
N GLU A 54 -24.03 37.08 10.62
CA GLU A 54 -22.65 37.22 11.11
C GLU A 54 -22.34 36.47 12.42
N LEU A 55 -23.28 36.40 13.37
CA LEU A 55 -23.07 35.68 14.63
C LEU A 55 -22.82 34.18 14.42
N VAL A 56 -23.67 33.51 13.64
CA VAL A 56 -23.57 32.05 13.45
C VAL A 56 -22.34 31.72 12.61
N THR A 57 -22.04 32.52 11.59
CA THR A 57 -20.81 32.40 10.79
C THR A 57 -19.56 32.57 11.67
N LYS A 58 -19.57 33.52 12.62
CA LYS A 58 -18.46 33.74 13.56
C LYS A 58 -18.24 32.57 14.51
N TYR A 59 -19.30 32.00 15.08
CA TYR A 59 -19.17 30.81 15.95
C TYR A 59 -18.72 29.58 15.17
N PHE A 60 -19.20 29.40 13.94
CA PHE A 60 -18.79 28.28 13.09
C PHE A 60 -17.32 28.37 12.70
N VAL A 61 -16.86 29.54 12.22
CA VAL A 61 -15.45 29.77 11.87
C VAL A 61 -14.57 29.63 13.11
N GLY A 62 -14.98 30.19 14.26
CA GLY A 62 -14.26 30.04 15.52
C GLY A 62 -14.14 28.58 15.97
N GLY A 63 -15.22 27.80 15.85
CA GLY A 63 -15.22 26.37 16.13
C GLY A 63 -14.31 25.58 15.18
N GLN A 64 -14.31 25.91 13.89
CA GLN A 64 -13.42 25.31 12.90
C GLN A 64 -11.94 25.61 13.21
N THR A 65 -11.60 26.87 13.55
CA THR A 65 -10.23 27.24 13.94
C THR A 65 -9.80 26.51 15.21
N LEU A 66 -10.66 26.41 16.22
CA LEU A 66 -10.37 25.67 17.45
C LEU A 66 -10.16 24.18 17.17
N PHE A 67 -10.98 23.58 16.31
CA PHE A 67 -10.82 22.19 15.88
C PHE A 67 -9.47 21.95 15.19
N VAL A 68 -9.09 22.79 14.22
CA VAL A 68 -7.78 22.73 13.55
C VAL A 68 -6.67 22.80 14.60
N PHE A 69 -6.75 23.76 15.52
CA PHE A 69 -5.73 23.97 16.54
C PHE A 69 -5.52 22.74 17.42
N ILE A 70 -6.61 22.12 17.90
CA ILE A 70 -6.55 20.89 18.69
C ILE A 70 -5.91 19.75 17.89
N VAL A 71 -6.30 19.57 16.63
CA VAL A 71 -5.75 18.54 15.73
C VAL A 71 -4.25 18.75 15.49
N LEU A 72 -3.81 20.00 15.28
CA LEU A 72 -2.40 20.32 15.08
C LEU A 72 -1.58 20.00 16.32
N ILE A 73 -2.06 20.34 17.53
CA ILE A 73 -1.39 19.96 18.79
C ILE A 73 -1.29 18.44 18.90
N TYR A 74 -2.37 17.72 18.61
CA TYR A 74 -2.37 16.26 18.62
C TYR A 74 -1.32 15.69 17.64
N MET A 75 -1.24 16.22 16.42
CA MET A 75 -0.25 15.78 15.43
C MET A 75 1.19 16.12 15.80
N LEU A 76 1.41 17.27 16.46
CA LEU A 76 2.74 17.65 16.94
C LEU A 76 3.22 16.71 18.05
N ASN A 77 2.32 16.22 18.90
CA ASN A 77 2.64 15.30 19.98
C ASN A 77 2.82 13.83 19.52
N ASP A 78 2.40 13.49 18.31
CA ASP A 78 2.60 12.15 17.76
C ASP A 78 4.10 11.89 17.50
N GLY A 79 4.58 10.65 17.54
CA GLY A 79 5.99 10.29 17.34
C GLY A 79 6.42 10.14 15.87
N LYS A 80 5.52 10.36 14.92
CA LYS A 80 5.76 10.12 13.48
C LYS A 80 6.74 11.11 12.84
N ASP A 81 7.26 10.75 11.68
CA ASP A 81 8.21 11.55 10.89
C ASP A 81 7.72 13.02 10.74
N PRO A 82 8.53 14.02 11.17
CA PRO A 82 8.20 15.44 11.05
C PRO A 82 7.89 15.89 9.62
N ASN A 83 8.59 15.37 8.61
CA ASN A 83 8.39 15.79 7.21
C ASN A 83 7.01 15.37 6.69
N TYR A 84 6.57 14.15 7.04
CA TYR A 84 5.22 13.69 6.70
C TYR A 84 4.15 14.53 7.39
N LYS A 85 4.33 14.84 8.68
CA LYS A 85 3.37 15.66 9.44
C LYS A 85 3.18 17.05 8.84
N LEU A 86 4.26 17.71 8.43
CA LEU A 86 4.21 19.05 7.86
C LEU A 86 3.33 19.11 6.60
N ALA A 87 3.47 18.11 5.70
CA ALA A 87 2.63 18.03 4.51
C ALA A 87 1.14 17.90 4.87
N TRP A 88 0.81 17.06 5.86
CA TRP A 88 -0.58 16.86 6.28
C TRP A 88 -1.17 18.03 7.05
N MET A 89 -0.37 18.75 7.84
CA MET A 89 -0.80 19.98 8.50
C MET A 89 -1.24 21.04 7.49
N LEU A 90 -0.52 21.18 6.37
CA LEU A 90 -0.91 22.10 5.29
C LEU A 90 -2.29 21.77 4.72
N PHE A 91 -2.57 20.49 4.46
CA PHE A 91 -3.89 20.04 3.98
C PHE A 91 -5.01 20.30 5.00
N ILE A 92 -4.74 20.07 6.28
CA ILE A 92 -5.71 20.30 7.37
C ILE A 92 -5.99 21.79 7.54
N VAL A 93 -4.98 22.66 7.44
CA VAL A 93 -5.20 24.12 7.51
C VAL A 93 -6.03 24.60 6.32
N ALA A 94 -5.74 24.11 5.11
CA ALA A 94 -6.50 24.48 3.91
C ALA A 94 -7.95 23.97 3.95
N ALA A 95 -8.18 22.78 4.50
CA ALA A 95 -9.50 22.17 4.58
C ALA A 95 -9.60 21.32 5.86
N PRO A 96 -10.12 21.85 6.98
CA PRO A 96 -10.04 21.20 8.30
C PRO A 96 -10.69 19.84 8.41
N PHE A 97 -11.97 19.75 8.03
CA PHE A 97 -12.71 18.51 8.16
C PHE A 97 -12.24 17.48 7.13
N PHE A 98 -12.03 17.93 5.90
CA PHE A 98 -11.52 17.10 4.81
C PHE A 98 -10.09 16.61 5.05
N GLY A 99 -9.18 17.50 5.47
CA GLY A 99 -7.77 17.20 5.68
C GLY A 99 -7.56 16.19 6.80
N VAL A 100 -8.34 16.27 7.88
CA VAL A 100 -8.33 15.25 8.95
C VAL A 100 -8.82 13.91 8.44
N LEU A 101 -9.92 13.91 7.69
CA LEU A 101 -10.47 12.68 7.13
C LEU A 101 -9.51 12.05 6.11
N LEU A 102 -8.88 12.86 5.27
CA LEU A 102 -7.88 12.45 4.29
C LEU A 102 -6.63 11.89 4.99
N TYR A 103 -6.18 12.53 6.07
CA TYR A 103 -5.07 12.04 6.90
C TYR A 103 -5.38 10.68 7.52
N LEU A 104 -6.57 10.51 8.12
CA LEU A 104 -7.01 9.23 8.67
C LEU A 104 -7.13 8.16 7.59
N TRP A 105 -7.65 8.52 6.41
CA TRP A 105 -7.76 7.61 5.28
C TRP A 105 -6.40 7.15 4.76
N MET A 106 -5.42 8.06 4.67
CA MET A 106 -4.05 7.71 4.28
C MET A 106 -3.38 6.80 5.32
N GLN A 107 -3.53 7.14 6.61
CA GLN A 107 -3.04 6.33 7.74
C GLN A 107 -3.69 4.95 7.81
N ALA A 108 -4.92 4.79 7.31
CA ALA A 108 -5.63 3.54 7.44
C ALA A 108 -4.93 2.37 6.73
N ASP A 109 -4.09 2.64 5.72
CA ASP A 109 -3.17 1.70 5.04
C ASP A 109 -3.76 0.29 4.80
N VAL A 110 -5.07 0.22 4.58
CA VAL A 110 -5.86 -1.03 4.70
C VAL A 110 -5.37 -2.07 3.70
N GLY A 111 -4.96 -1.62 2.51
CA GLY A 111 -4.39 -2.50 1.48
C GLY A 111 -3.11 -3.18 1.95
N ASN A 112 -2.19 -2.42 2.54
CA ASN A 112 -0.90 -2.94 2.97
C ASN A 112 -1.06 -3.89 4.17
N ARG A 113 -1.99 -3.56 5.08
CA ARG A 113 -2.32 -4.44 6.21
C ARG A 113 -2.88 -5.78 5.75
N VAL A 114 -3.81 -5.80 4.79
CA VAL A 114 -4.39 -7.04 4.25
C VAL A 114 -3.32 -7.89 3.54
N VAL A 115 -2.49 -7.26 2.70
CA VAL A 115 -1.40 -7.97 2.00
C VAL A 115 -0.42 -8.56 3.01
N ARG A 116 -0.01 -7.79 4.01
CA ARG A 116 0.91 -8.24 5.06
C ARG A 116 0.34 -9.39 5.88
N THR A 117 -0.94 -9.33 6.28
CA THR A 117 -1.60 -10.44 6.98
C THR A 117 -1.64 -11.70 6.12
N ARG A 118 -1.92 -11.57 4.82
CA ARG A 118 -1.95 -12.71 3.90
C ARG A 118 -0.56 -13.31 3.71
N LEU A 119 0.47 -12.48 3.52
CA LEU A 119 1.86 -12.92 3.41
C LEU A 119 2.30 -13.66 4.67
N HIS A 120 1.98 -13.13 5.85
CA HIS A 120 2.29 -13.79 7.12
C HIS A 120 1.59 -15.15 7.26
N ALA A 121 0.33 -15.26 6.84
CA ALA A 121 -0.38 -16.53 6.87
C ALA A 121 0.25 -17.58 5.93
N ILE A 122 0.71 -17.16 4.75
CA ILE A 122 1.42 -18.03 3.80
C ILE A 122 2.77 -18.44 4.37
N ASP A 123 3.51 -17.50 4.95
CA ASP A 123 4.81 -17.74 5.57
C ASP A 123 4.70 -18.75 6.73
N GLU A 124 3.69 -18.59 7.58
CA GLU A 124 3.42 -19.48 8.71
C GLU A 124 3.06 -20.91 8.25
N GLN A 125 2.33 -21.04 7.14
CA GLN A 125 2.05 -22.35 6.52
C GLN A 125 3.32 -22.98 5.91
N ASN A 126 4.16 -22.19 5.23
CA ASN A 126 5.36 -22.68 4.58
C ASN A 126 6.50 -22.98 5.57
N ARG A 127 6.51 -22.35 6.74
CA ARG A 127 7.57 -22.50 7.75
C ARG A 127 7.83 -23.95 8.15
N ALA A 128 6.78 -24.77 8.27
CA ALA A 128 6.92 -26.19 8.61
C ALA A 128 7.58 -27.01 7.48
N HIS A 129 7.53 -26.53 6.24
CA HIS A 129 8.04 -27.21 5.06
C HIS A 129 9.47 -26.79 4.68
N MET A 130 10.01 -25.76 5.33
CA MET A 130 11.33 -25.19 5.01
C MET A 130 12.28 -25.18 6.24
N PRO A 131 12.56 -26.33 6.88
CA PRO A 131 13.52 -26.38 7.97
C PRO A 131 14.94 -26.10 7.48
N GLN A 132 15.69 -25.30 8.23
CA GLN A 132 17.12 -25.08 7.96
C GLN A 132 17.93 -26.36 8.19
N ASN A 133 18.75 -26.72 7.22
CA ASN A 133 19.78 -27.74 7.40
C ASN A 133 21.01 -27.12 8.09
N GLU A 134 21.25 -27.53 9.34
CA GLU A 134 22.36 -27.00 10.15
C GLU A 134 23.74 -27.40 9.61
N ALA A 135 23.86 -28.52 8.90
CA ALA A 135 25.13 -28.93 8.29
C ALA A 135 25.52 -27.95 7.18
N VAL A 136 24.57 -27.55 6.34
CA VAL A 136 24.76 -26.57 5.26
C VAL A 136 25.14 -25.20 5.81
N LEU A 137 24.44 -24.75 6.86
CA LEU A 137 24.70 -23.47 7.51
C LEU A 137 26.07 -23.45 8.22
N SER A 138 26.48 -24.57 8.81
CA SER A 138 27.79 -24.74 9.44
C SER A 138 28.90 -24.76 8.39
N ALA A 139 28.71 -25.46 7.27
CA ALA A 139 29.64 -25.44 6.14
C ALA A 139 29.82 -24.04 5.57
N LEU A 140 28.72 -23.27 5.43
CA LEU A 140 28.79 -21.86 5.05
C LEU A 140 29.56 -21.03 6.07
N GLY A 141 29.36 -21.27 7.37
CA GLY A 141 30.08 -20.59 8.45
C GLY A 141 31.59 -20.85 8.45
N SER A 142 32.01 -22.06 8.07
CA SER A 142 33.41 -22.43 7.93
C SER A 142 34.09 -21.77 6.72
N SER A 143 33.34 -21.51 5.64
CA SER A 143 33.86 -20.84 4.44
C SER A 143 33.83 -19.31 4.56
N GLN A 144 32.69 -18.75 4.96
CA GLN A 144 32.44 -17.32 5.06
C GLN A 144 31.55 -17.00 6.25
N ARG A 145 32.17 -16.56 7.34
CA ARG A 145 31.49 -16.25 8.60
C ARG A 145 30.43 -15.16 8.45
N ASP A 146 30.72 -14.11 7.68
CA ASP A 146 29.83 -12.97 7.47
C ASP A 146 28.55 -13.39 6.71
N SER A 147 28.71 -14.13 5.61
CA SER A 147 27.60 -14.69 4.84
C SER A 147 26.72 -15.62 5.68
N ALA A 148 27.33 -16.44 6.55
CA ALA A 148 26.59 -17.31 7.46
C ALA A 148 25.83 -16.55 8.56
N SER A 149 26.33 -15.38 8.98
CA SER A 149 25.61 -14.51 9.92
C SER A 149 24.37 -13.89 9.28
N LEU A 150 24.49 -13.42 8.03
CA LEU A 150 23.39 -12.85 7.27
C LEU A 150 22.33 -13.92 6.94
N ALA A 151 22.77 -15.10 6.52
CA ALA A 151 21.89 -16.25 6.31
C ALA A 151 21.08 -16.60 7.56
N ARG A 152 21.72 -16.63 8.74
CA ARG A 152 21.03 -16.85 10.03
C ARG A 152 19.98 -15.79 10.30
N TYR A 153 20.30 -14.54 10.02
CA TYR A 153 19.38 -13.42 10.18
C TYR A 153 18.17 -13.57 9.26
N ILE A 154 18.39 -13.84 7.97
CA ILE A 154 17.33 -14.04 6.98
C ILE A 154 16.42 -15.20 7.38
N TYR A 155 16.98 -16.34 7.78
CA TYR A 155 16.18 -17.48 8.24
C TYR A 155 15.36 -17.15 9.50
N ARG A 156 15.90 -16.34 10.42
CA ARG A 156 15.17 -15.93 11.63
C ARG A 156 14.02 -14.96 11.33
N THR A 157 14.18 -14.10 10.32
CA THR A 157 13.22 -13.03 10.02
C THR A 157 12.20 -13.40 8.95
N VAL A 158 12.59 -14.19 7.96
CA VAL A 158 11.78 -14.52 6.76
C VAL A 158 11.73 -16.03 6.50
N HIS A 159 12.32 -16.85 7.37
CA HIS A 159 12.21 -18.32 7.32
C HIS A 159 12.69 -18.99 6.03
N TYR A 160 13.54 -18.32 5.24
CA TYR A 160 14.18 -18.91 4.06
C TYR A 160 15.50 -19.61 4.42
N PRO A 161 15.61 -20.93 4.20
CA PRO A 161 16.80 -21.67 4.54
C PRO A 161 17.91 -21.51 3.50
N VAL A 162 19.15 -21.71 3.93
CA VAL A 162 20.31 -21.82 3.04
C VAL A 162 20.33 -23.19 2.38
N HIS A 163 20.53 -23.20 1.06
CA HIS A 163 20.73 -24.40 0.27
C HIS A 163 22.17 -24.46 -0.28
N ASP A 164 22.75 -25.66 -0.26
CA ASP A 164 23.96 -26.00 -0.99
C ASP A 164 23.63 -26.66 -2.33
N ALA A 165 24.65 -26.81 -3.18
CA ALA A 165 24.56 -27.50 -4.46
C ALA A 165 23.44 -27.00 -5.40
N THR A 166 23.07 -25.72 -5.32
CA THR A 166 22.07 -25.11 -6.20
C THR A 166 22.70 -24.68 -7.52
N ALA A 167 22.15 -25.16 -8.64
CA ALA A 167 22.50 -24.67 -9.95
C ALA A 167 21.75 -23.35 -10.21
N VAL A 168 22.48 -22.24 -10.24
CA VAL A 168 21.90 -20.90 -10.47
C VAL A 168 22.46 -20.34 -11.77
N ARG A 169 21.57 -19.86 -12.64
CA ARG A 169 21.93 -19.16 -13.88
C ARG A 169 21.51 -17.70 -13.76
N TYR A 170 22.48 -16.80 -13.82
CA TYR A 170 22.24 -15.37 -13.79
C TYR A 170 22.05 -14.83 -15.22
N PHE A 171 21.06 -13.97 -15.40
CA PHE A 171 20.77 -13.31 -16.67
C PHE A 171 21.06 -11.81 -16.55
N PRO A 172 21.67 -11.18 -17.56
CA PRO A 172 21.95 -9.74 -17.52
C PRO A 172 20.68 -8.88 -17.72
N LEU A 173 19.61 -9.47 -18.26
CA LEU A 173 18.37 -8.81 -18.64
C LEU A 173 17.18 -9.67 -18.20
N GLY A 174 16.11 -9.01 -17.75
CA GLY A 174 14.90 -9.70 -17.26
C GLY A 174 14.16 -10.44 -18.37
N GLU A 175 14.20 -9.90 -19.59
CA GLU A 175 13.58 -10.50 -20.78
C GLU A 175 14.17 -11.88 -21.07
N LYS A 176 15.49 -12.02 -20.94
CA LYS A 176 16.18 -13.31 -21.14
C LYS A 176 15.84 -14.32 -20.03
N ALA A 177 15.68 -13.86 -18.80
CA ALA A 177 15.23 -14.72 -17.70
C ALA A 177 13.79 -15.19 -17.91
N PHE A 178 12.92 -14.32 -18.46
CA PHE A 178 11.53 -14.65 -18.76
C PHE A 178 11.43 -15.65 -19.92
N GLU A 179 12.20 -15.47 -21.00
CA GLU A 179 12.28 -16.43 -22.10
C GLU A 179 12.74 -17.81 -21.63
N GLU A 180 13.79 -17.88 -20.81
CA GLU A 180 14.24 -19.15 -20.22
C GLU A 180 13.15 -19.75 -19.33
N MET A 181 12.49 -18.95 -18.49
CA MET A 181 11.42 -19.43 -17.61
C MET A 181 10.27 -20.05 -18.39
N LEU A 182 9.86 -19.47 -19.53
CA LEU A 182 8.84 -20.06 -20.41
C LEU A 182 9.31 -21.41 -20.97
N CYS A 183 10.55 -21.49 -21.46
CA CYS A 183 11.10 -22.75 -21.97
C CYS A 183 11.13 -23.85 -20.90
N GLN A 184 11.48 -23.51 -19.65
CA GLN A 184 11.49 -24.47 -18.54
C GLN A 184 10.08 -24.88 -18.11
N LEU A 185 9.11 -23.95 -18.15
CA LEU A 185 7.70 -24.25 -17.86
C LEU A 185 7.07 -25.19 -18.89
N GLU A 186 7.42 -25.08 -20.16
CA GLU A 186 6.96 -26.03 -21.20
C GLU A 186 7.54 -27.43 -21.02
N ARG A 187 8.68 -27.55 -20.33
CA ARG A 187 9.36 -28.82 -20.05
C ARG A 187 8.93 -29.48 -18.73
N ALA A 188 8.16 -28.76 -17.89
CA ALA A 188 7.70 -29.22 -16.58
C ALA A 188 6.35 -29.95 -16.67
#